data_AF-A0A376S8R3-F1
#
_entry.id   AF-A0A376S8R3-F1
#
_cell.length_a   1.000
_cell.length_b   1.000
_cell.length_c   1.000
_cell.angle_alpha   90.00
_cell.angle_beta   90.00
_cell.angle_gamma   90.00
#
_symmetry.space_group_name_H-M   'P 1'
#
loop_
_entity.id
_entity.type
_entity.pdbx_description
1 polymer ?
#
loop_
_entity_poly.entity_id
_entity_poly.type
_entity_poly.pdbx_seq_one_letter_code
_entity_poly.pdbx_strand_id
1 'polypeptide(L)'
;MDADKTKTFAEIKDYYHKGYATDIEMIGIEDGIVEFHRNNETTSCKYDYDGYKILTYKSGKKGVRYLFECKDPESKAPKYIQFSDHIIAPRKSSHFHIFMGNDSQQSLLNEMENWPTYYPYQLSSEEVVEEMMSH
;
A
#
# COMPACT_ATOMS: atom_id res chain seq x y z
N MET A 1 -13.13 2.65 12.50
CA MET A 1 -12.79 3.82 11.66
C MET A 1 -12.68 5.05 12.55
N ASP A 2 -11.51 5.68 12.66
CA ASP A 2 -11.42 7.07 13.11
C ASP A 2 -11.93 8.02 12.01
N ALA A 3 -13.21 7.89 11.67
CA ALA A 3 -13.92 8.91 10.94
C ALA A 3 -13.97 10.11 11.87
N ASP A 4 -13.19 11.14 11.55
CA ASP A 4 -13.38 12.48 12.08
C ASP A 4 -14.89 12.77 12.00
N LYS A 5 -15.56 12.82 13.16
CA LYS A 5 -17.04 12.88 13.27
C LYS A 5 -17.63 14.14 12.64
N THR A 6 -16.78 15.01 12.12
CA THR A 6 -17.09 16.23 11.39
C THR A 6 -17.32 16.02 9.90
N LYS A 7 -16.88 14.89 9.31
CA LYS A 7 -17.00 14.63 7.88
C LYS A 7 -18.33 13.98 7.50
N THR A 8 -18.92 14.46 6.40
CA THR A 8 -20.09 13.85 5.77
C THR A 8 -19.74 12.52 5.10
N PHE A 9 -20.75 11.68 4.84
CA PHE A 9 -20.58 10.45 4.09
C PHE A 9 -19.93 10.67 2.71
N ALA A 10 -20.30 11.74 2.01
CA ALA A 10 -19.73 12.08 0.71
C ALA A 10 -18.23 12.39 0.79
N GLU A 11 -17.81 13.16 1.81
CA GLU A 11 -16.39 13.47 2.04
C GLU A 11 -15.58 12.24 2.45
N ILE A 12 -16.16 11.35 3.24
CA ILE A 12 -15.52 10.07 3.59
C ILE A 12 -15.36 9.21 2.34
N LYS A 13 -16.41 9.09 1.51
CA LYS A 13 -16.37 8.32 0.27
C LYS A 13 -15.33 8.86 -0.70
N ASP A 14 -15.27 10.18 -0.91
CA ASP A 14 -14.29 10.81 -1.79
C ASP A 14 -12.85 10.60 -1.30
N TYR A 15 -12.63 10.73 0.00
CA TYR A 15 -11.34 10.46 0.62
C TYR A 15 -10.83 9.04 0.34
N TYR A 16 -11.67 8.01 0.58
CA TYR A 16 -11.30 6.62 0.30
C TYR A 16 -11.22 6.32 -1.19
N HIS A 17 -12.05 6.94 -2.02
CA HIS A 17 -11.97 6.77 -3.48
C HIS A 17 -10.63 7.28 -4.02
N LYS A 18 -10.15 8.43 -3.51
CA LYS A 18 -8.83 8.97 -3.86
C LYS A 18 -7.69 8.12 -3.30
N GLY A 19 -7.84 7.64 -2.07
CA GLY A 19 -6.89 6.75 -1.41
C GLY A 19 -6.71 5.42 -2.14
N TYR A 20 -7.81 4.75 -2.50
CA TYR A 20 -7.78 3.41 -3.08
C TYR A 20 -7.61 3.37 -4.58
N ALA A 21 -7.69 4.51 -5.29
CA ALA A 21 -7.57 4.54 -6.75
C ALA A 21 -6.25 3.91 -7.21
N THR A 22 -6.35 2.90 -8.07
CA THR A 22 -5.22 2.19 -8.68
C THR A 22 -5.68 1.50 -9.95
N ASP A 23 -4.76 1.28 -10.88
CA ASP A 23 -4.95 0.43 -12.07
C ASP A 23 -4.30 -0.96 -11.91
N ILE A 24 -3.66 -1.23 -10.76
CA ILE A 24 -3.13 -2.53 -10.40
C ILE A 24 -4.23 -3.34 -9.72
N GLU A 25 -4.72 -4.37 -10.40
CA GLU A 25 -5.86 -5.19 -9.97
C GLU A 25 -5.46 -6.23 -8.92
N MET A 26 -4.25 -6.77 -9.04
CA MET A 26 -3.74 -7.83 -8.17
C MET A 26 -2.24 -7.65 -7.95
N ILE A 27 -1.78 -8.04 -6.75
CA ILE A 27 -0.36 -8.12 -6.41
C ILE A 27 -0.05 -9.53 -5.91
N GLY A 28 0.87 -10.21 -6.60
CA GLY A 28 1.46 -11.47 -6.15
C GLY A 28 2.74 -11.21 -5.36
N ILE A 29 2.92 -11.87 -4.22
CA ILE A 29 4.14 -11.74 -3.41
C ILE A 29 4.59 -13.13 -2.97
N GLU A 30 5.74 -13.58 -3.48
CA GLU A 30 6.33 -14.88 -3.15
C GLU A 30 7.85 -14.79 -3.20
N ASP A 31 8.54 -15.32 -2.18
CA ASP A 31 10.01 -15.40 -2.11
C ASP A 31 10.78 -14.09 -2.45
N GLY A 32 10.20 -12.95 -2.07
CA GLY A 32 10.77 -11.61 -2.32
C GLY A 32 10.56 -11.09 -3.74
N ILE A 33 9.83 -11.84 -4.58
CA ILE A 33 9.33 -11.39 -5.87
C ILE A 33 7.97 -10.76 -5.66
N VAL A 34 7.77 -9.57 -6.25
CA VAL A 34 6.47 -8.90 -6.30
C VAL A 34 6.02 -8.81 -7.75
N GLU A 35 4.82 -9.29 -8.03
CA GLU A 35 4.15 -9.25 -9.32
C GLU A 35 3.01 -8.23 -9.27
N PHE A 36 2.88 -7.42 -10.31
CA PHE A 36 1.83 -6.41 -10.47
C PHE A 36 1.01 -6.76 -11.70
N HIS A 37 -0.28 -7.03 -11.50
CA HIS A 37 -1.22 -7.32 -12.57
C HIS A 37 -2.01 -6.05 -12.90
N ARG A 38 -1.90 -5.59 -14.15
CA ARG A 38 -2.58 -4.42 -14.68
C ARG A 38 -3.23 -4.80 -16.00
N ASN A 39 -4.56 -4.89 -16.04
CA ASN A 39 -5.28 -5.41 -17.20
C ASN A 39 -4.69 -6.77 -17.65
N ASN A 40 -4.20 -6.85 -18.90
CA ASN A 40 -3.59 -8.05 -19.47
C ASN A 40 -2.05 -8.07 -19.38
N GLU A 41 -1.43 -7.13 -18.66
CA GLU A 41 0.02 -7.09 -18.48
C GLU A 41 0.38 -7.47 -17.03
N THR A 42 1.44 -8.26 -16.89
CA THR A 42 2.04 -8.58 -15.61
C THR A 42 3.50 -8.15 -15.64
N THR A 43 3.91 -7.37 -14.65
CA THR A 43 5.30 -6.99 -14.45
C THR A 43 5.77 -7.50 -13.09
N SER A 44 7.04 -7.88 -12.98
CA SER A 44 7.56 -8.41 -11.72
C SER A 44 9.01 -8.01 -11.50
N CYS A 45 9.41 -8.01 -10.24
CA CYS A 45 10.81 -7.87 -9.85
C CYS A 45 11.07 -8.56 -8.52
N LYS A 46 12.32 -8.96 -8.30
CA LYS A 46 12.82 -9.28 -6.96
C LYS A 46 13.22 -7.99 -6.25
N TYR A 47 12.68 -7.79 -5.07
CA TYR A 47 12.87 -6.57 -4.31
C TYR A 47 13.79 -6.78 -3.12
N ASP A 48 14.81 -5.93 -3.01
CA ASP A 48 15.70 -5.89 -1.87
C ASP A 48 15.15 -4.94 -0.80
N TYR A 49 15.21 -5.35 0.46
CA TYR A 49 14.82 -4.51 1.59
C TYR A 49 15.79 -3.33 1.77
N ASP A 50 15.24 -2.12 1.85
CA ASP A 50 15.97 -0.85 1.97
C ASP A 50 15.65 -0.12 3.30
N GLY A 51 15.23 -0.88 4.31
CA GLY A 51 14.96 -0.35 5.65
C GLY A 51 13.51 0.11 5.85
N TYR A 52 13.30 0.95 6.86
CA TYR A 52 11.99 1.49 7.20
C TYR A 52 12.06 2.98 7.53
N LYS A 53 10.91 3.66 7.46
CA LYS A 53 10.75 5.05 7.87
C LYS A 53 9.53 5.21 8.75
N ILE A 54 9.73 5.93 9.86
CA ILE A 54 8.66 6.36 10.74
C ILE A 54 8.16 7.71 10.24
N LEU A 55 6.89 7.76 9.86
CA LEU A 55 6.19 8.97 9.47
C LEU A 55 5.40 9.52 10.65
N THR A 56 5.34 10.84 10.79
CA THR A 56 4.46 11.51 11.74
C THR A 56 3.42 12.30 10.96
N TYR A 57 2.16 11.91 11.05
CA TYR A 57 1.06 12.55 10.35
C TYR A 57 0.67 13.88 11.01
N LYS A 58 -0.04 14.73 10.28
CA LYS A 58 -0.56 16.01 10.82
C LYS A 58 -1.43 15.82 12.07
N SER A 59 -2.10 14.68 12.19
CA SER A 59 -2.88 14.29 13.37
C SER A 59 -2.03 13.96 14.60
N GLY A 60 -0.70 13.90 14.47
CA GLY A 60 0.23 13.44 15.51
C GLY A 60 0.39 11.92 15.59
N LYS A 61 -0.45 11.15 14.89
CA LYS A 61 -0.29 9.71 14.75
C LYS A 61 1.00 9.37 14.02
N LYS A 62 1.56 8.20 14.30
CA LYS A 62 2.75 7.70 13.61
C LYS A 62 2.38 6.50 12.75
N GLY A 63 3.04 6.37 11.61
CA GLY A 63 2.99 5.19 10.74
C GLY A 63 4.39 4.73 10.39
N VAL A 64 4.54 3.47 10.01
CA VAL A 64 5.81 2.92 9.53
C VAL A 64 5.64 2.51 8.08
N ARG A 65 6.60 2.90 7.23
CA ARG A 65 6.74 2.36 5.88
C ARG A 65 7.97 1.49 5.80
N TYR A 66 7.82 0.30 5.23
CA TYR A 66 8.92 -0.61 4.91
C TYR A 66 9.28 -0.43 3.44
N LEU A 67 10.54 -0.13 3.16
CA LEU A 67 11.03 0.30 1.86
C LEU A 67 11.70 -0.87 1.15
N PHE A 68 11.44 -0.98 -0.14
CA PHE A 68 12.09 -1.97 -0.98
C PHE A 68 12.45 -1.39 -2.36
N GLU A 69 13.52 -1.91 -2.95
CA GLU A 69 14.03 -1.50 -4.26
C GLU A 69 14.22 -2.70 -5.20
N CYS A 70 13.67 -2.58 -6.41
CA CYS A 70 13.98 -3.42 -7.53
C CYS A 70 15.30 -2.94 -8.18
N LYS A 71 16.30 -3.82 -8.22
CA LYS A 71 17.62 -3.52 -8.80
C LYS A 71 17.82 -4.06 -10.21
N ASP A 72 16.83 -4.77 -10.75
CA ASP A 72 16.87 -5.28 -12.12
C ASP A 72 16.60 -4.12 -13.10
N PRO A 73 17.61 -3.69 -13.90
CA PRO A 73 17.43 -2.59 -14.85
C PRO A 73 16.49 -2.94 -16.01
N GLU A 74 16.25 -4.23 -16.28
CA GLU A 74 15.36 -4.69 -17.35
C GLU A 74 13.92 -4.88 -16.87
N SER A 75 13.68 -4.82 -15.55
CA SER A 75 12.33 -4.94 -15.01
C SER A 75 11.49 -3.73 -15.40
N LYS A 76 10.24 -4.01 -15.77
CA LYS A 76 9.19 -3.01 -16.00
C LYS A 76 8.35 -2.74 -14.75
N ALA A 77 8.59 -3.47 -13.66
CA ALA A 77 7.92 -3.23 -12.39
C ALA A 77 8.38 -1.90 -11.77
N PRO A 78 7.62 -1.32 -10.82
CA PRO A 78 8.04 -0.11 -10.12
C PRO A 78 9.43 -0.27 -9.49
N LYS A 79 10.32 0.69 -9.69
CA LYS A 79 11.67 0.60 -9.13
C LYS A 79 11.67 0.61 -7.59
N TYR A 80 10.83 1.45 -7.00
CA TYR A 80 10.71 1.58 -5.55
C TYR A 80 9.29 1.24 -5.13
N ILE A 81 9.18 0.44 -4.05
CA ILE A 81 7.91 0.16 -3.40
C ILE A 81 8.02 0.36 -1.89
N GLN A 82 6.90 0.75 -1.28
CA GLN A 82 6.79 0.88 0.17
C GLN A 82 5.50 0.22 0.65
N PHE A 83 5.58 -0.54 1.74
CA PHE A 83 4.42 -1.14 2.40
C PHE A 83 4.12 -0.45 3.73
N SER A 84 2.84 -0.26 4.01
CA SER A 84 2.31 0.15 5.32
C SER A 84 1.13 -0.74 5.67
N ASP A 85 1.26 -1.54 6.73
CA ASP A 85 0.27 -2.55 7.16
C ASP A 85 -0.20 -2.35 8.62
N HIS A 86 0.17 -1.22 9.23
CA HIS A 86 -0.04 -0.88 10.64
C HIS A 86 0.74 -1.74 11.65
N ILE A 87 1.60 -2.65 11.18
CA ILE A 87 2.40 -3.53 12.02
C ILE A 87 3.82 -2.97 12.13
N ILE A 88 4.33 -2.84 13.35
CA ILE A 88 5.66 -2.28 13.63
C ILE A 88 6.71 -3.34 14.00
N ALA A 89 6.39 -4.61 13.78
CA ALA A 89 7.24 -5.77 14.08
C ALA A 89 6.91 -6.93 13.12
N PRO A 90 7.81 -7.92 12.92
CA PRO A 90 7.56 -9.03 11.99
C PRO A 90 6.30 -9.82 12.34
N ARG A 91 5.26 -9.70 11.52
CA ARG A 91 4.01 -10.45 11.59
C ARG A 91 3.42 -10.53 10.19
N LYS A 92 2.63 -11.57 9.93
CA LYS A 92 1.84 -11.65 8.70
C LYS A 92 0.83 -10.50 8.66
N SER A 93 0.87 -9.71 7.59
CA SER A 93 -0.09 -8.65 7.30
C SER A 93 -1.47 -9.23 6.97
N SER A 94 -2.53 -8.60 7.48
CA SER A 94 -3.92 -8.91 7.12
C SER A 94 -4.35 -8.13 5.87
N HIS A 95 -3.84 -6.91 5.71
CA HIS A 95 -3.92 -6.10 4.49
C HIS A 95 -2.74 -5.12 4.48
N PHE A 96 -2.50 -4.48 3.34
CA PHE A 96 -1.47 -3.44 3.25
C PHE A 96 -1.89 -2.30 2.33
N HIS A 97 -1.31 -1.14 2.61
CA HIS A 97 -1.22 -0.01 1.69
C HIS A 97 0.14 -0.06 0.98
N ILE A 98 0.15 0.12 -0.34
CA ILE A 98 1.38 0.12 -1.14
C ILE A 98 1.59 1.47 -1.83
N PHE A 99 2.84 1.94 -1.85
CA PHE A 99 3.28 3.11 -2.59
C PHE A 99 4.32 2.67 -3.60
N MET A 100 4.23 3.12 -4.84
CA MET A 100 5.03 2.61 -5.95
C MET A 100 5.49 3.75 -6.85
N GLY A 101 6.72 3.68 -7.36
CA GLY A 101 7.21 4.67 -8.31
C GLY A 101 8.65 4.44 -8.74
N ASN A 102 9.12 5.26 -9.68
CA ASN A 102 10.43 5.11 -10.32
C ASN A 102 11.46 6.18 -9.93
N ASP A 103 11.04 7.23 -9.22
CA ASP A 103 11.90 8.39 -8.93
C ASP A 103 12.83 8.14 -7.74
N SER A 104 12.26 7.98 -6.53
CA SER A 104 13.01 7.72 -5.30
C SER A 104 12.09 7.27 -4.17
N GLN A 105 12.66 6.62 -3.15
CA GLN A 105 11.97 6.36 -1.89
C GLN A 105 11.43 7.65 -1.26
N GLN A 106 12.17 8.76 -1.34
CA GLN A 106 11.75 10.03 -0.76
C GLN A 106 10.50 10.62 -1.44
N SER A 107 10.36 10.44 -2.76
CA SER A 107 9.16 10.86 -3.48
C SER A 107 7.94 10.12 -2.94
N LEU A 108 8.05 8.81 -2.78
CA LEU A 108 6.98 8.00 -2.21
C LEU A 108 6.65 8.38 -0.76
N LEU A 109 7.66 8.66 0.08
CA LEU A 109 7.45 9.11 1.47
C LEU A 109 6.65 10.41 1.58
N ASN A 110 6.59 11.22 0.52
CA ASN A 110 5.82 12.46 0.49
C ASN A 110 4.37 12.24 0.02
N GLU A 111 4.06 11.10 -0.60
CA GLU A 111 2.70 10.72 -1.00
C GLU A 111 1.86 10.42 0.25
N MET A 112 0.71 11.09 0.38
CA MET A 112 -0.16 11.00 1.56
C MET A 112 -1.65 10.88 1.19
N GLU A 113 -1.99 10.99 -0.10
CA GLU A 113 -3.35 11.06 -0.60
C GLU A 113 -3.76 9.78 -1.32
N ASN A 114 -2.86 9.16 -2.06
CA ASN A 114 -3.09 7.90 -2.76
C ASN A 114 -2.30 6.76 -2.10
N TRP A 115 -3.01 5.74 -1.67
CA TRP A 115 -2.51 4.60 -0.91
C TRP A 115 -3.33 3.34 -1.30
N PRO A 116 -3.11 2.82 -2.52
CA PRO A 116 -3.73 1.58 -3.00
C PRO A 116 -3.68 0.49 -1.93
N THR A 117 -4.81 -0.17 -1.70
CA THR A 117 -5.01 -1.07 -0.56
C THR A 117 -5.41 -2.45 -1.03
N TYR A 118 -4.73 -3.46 -0.51
CA TYR A 118 -4.90 -4.85 -0.93
C TYR A 118 -5.15 -5.76 0.26
N TYR A 119 -6.10 -6.66 0.07
CA TYR A 119 -6.50 -7.72 1.00
C TYR A 119 -6.20 -9.08 0.38
N PRO A 120 -6.06 -10.15 1.18
CA PRO A 120 -5.91 -11.51 0.68
C PRO A 120 -7.03 -11.88 -0.28
N TYR A 121 -6.68 -12.48 -1.42
CA TYR A 121 -7.61 -12.85 -2.49
C TYR A 121 -8.76 -13.78 -2.02
N GLN A 122 -8.56 -14.51 -0.93
CA GLN A 122 -9.54 -15.46 -0.39
C GLN A 122 -10.67 -14.79 0.40
N LEU A 123 -10.55 -13.50 0.75
CA LEU A 123 -11.57 -12.79 1.50
C LEU A 123 -12.74 -12.37 0.60
N SER A 124 -13.94 -12.54 1.12
CA SER A 124 -15.16 -11.98 0.57
C SER A 124 -15.24 -10.47 0.81
N SER A 125 -16.11 -9.79 0.05
CA SER A 125 -16.36 -8.36 0.23
C SER A 125 -16.86 -8.03 1.65
N GLU A 126 -17.66 -8.91 2.23
CA GLU A 126 -18.18 -8.77 3.60
C GLU A 126 -17.05 -8.87 4.64
N GLU A 127 -16.12 -9.82 4.48
CA GLU A 127 -14.95 -9.96 5.35
C GLU A 127 -14.01 -8.75 5.25
N VAL A 128 -13.83 -8.19 4.05
CA VAL A 128 -13.09 -6.94 3.86
C VAL A 128 -13.76 -5.78 4.60
N VAL A 129 -15.09 -5.67 4.54
CA VAL A 129 -15.82 -4.62 5.27
C VAL A 129 -15.67 -4.79 6.78
N GLU A 130 -15.75 -6.02 7.30
CA GLU A 130 -15.55 -6.30 8.73
C GLU A 130 -14.13 -5.93 9.18
N GLU A 131 -13.12 -6.25 8.38
CA GLU A 131 -11.74 -5.87 8.66
C GLU A 131 -11.57 -4.33 8.65
N MET A 132 -12.14 -3.63 7.66
CA MET A 132 -12.12 -2.16 7.60
C MET A 132 -12.80 -1.51 8.82
N MET A 133 -13.86 -2.12 9.36
CA MET A 133 -14.57 -1.61 10.52
C MET A 133 -13.81 -1.81 11.84
N SER A 134 -12.90 -2.78 11.86
CA SER A 134 -12.07 -3.14 13.03
C SER A 134 -10.85 -2.23 13.24
N HIS A 135 -10.58 -1.30 12.32
CA HIS A 135 -9.48 -0.33 12.33
C HIS A 135 -9.94 1.07 12.75
#